data_AF-A0A8H7RXW4-F1
#
_entry.id   AF-A0A8H7RXW4-F1
#
_cell.length_a   1.000
_cell.length_b   1.000
_cell.length_c   1.000
_cell.angle_alpha   90.00
_cell.angle_beta   90.00
_cell.angle_gamma   90.00
#
_symmetry.space_group_name_H-M   'P 1'
#
loop_
_entity.id
_entity.type
_entity.pdbx_description
1 polymer ?
#
loop_
_entity_poly.entity_id
_entity_poly.type
_entity_poly.pdbx_seq_one_letter_code
_entity_poly.pdbx_strand_id
1 'polypeptide(L)'
;MSTTALLTESSSTSATRNDSDIDALPYVDREIDDPEMKATVERLIDQELRRMRRKPGSDRSQLPMEVELFQNNDMLKQEWDRVKKKEPLNALDYSRYEIKAPEEDEADETEWKKAVDNSKAQLESQTDSMFNLELLAKFGPNAWRVHNYQLEGELKQLQQTTSEYRDAVLRINRERKADQTQAGGSLRTLENKWSDLISQNLQVDIASSALEQEVEELRRYHASLKAKAEQN
;
A
#
# COMPACT_ATOMS: atom_id res chain seq x y z
N MET A 1 -7.74 -56.12 -27.56
CA MET A 1 -6.88 -55.61 -26.47
C MET A 1 -6.82 -54.09 -26.65
N SER A 2 -7.91 -53.38 -26.43
CA SER A 2 -8.22 -52.65 -25.18
C SER A 2 -7.02 -51.87 -24.63
N THR A 3 -7.02 -50.55 -24.86
CA THR A 3 -6.91 -49.56 -23.78
C THR A 3 -7.26 -48.16 -24.30
N THR A 4 -8.49 -47.75 -23.99
CA THR A 4 -8.97 -46.38 -24.02
C THR A 4 -8.27 -45.60 -22.90
N ALA A 5 -7.45 -44.61 -23.22
CA ALA A 5 -6.95 -43.64 -22.25
C ALA A 5 -7.75 -42.34 -22.44
N LEU A 6 -8.79 -42.19 -21.61
CA LEU A 6 -9.56 -40.98 -21.43
C LEU A 6 -8.65 -39.94 -20.76
N LEU A 7 -8.04 -39.04 -21.53
CA LEU A 7 -7.41 -37.83 -20.99
C LEU A 7 -8.53 -36.83 -20.71
N THR A 8 -9.05 -36.88 -19.50
CA THR A 8 -9.80 -35.77 -18.90
C THR A 8 -8.85 -34.57 -18.84
N GLU A 9 -9.00 -33.65 -19.79
CA GLU A 9 -8.43 -32.31 -19.69
C GLU A 9 -9.08 -31.64 -18.48
N SER A 10 -8.35 -31.68 -17.36
CA SER A 10 -8.64 -30.89 -16.19
C SER A 10 -8.57 -29.42 -16.60
N SER A 11 -9.72 -28.80 -16.81
CA SER A 11 -9.88 -27.35 -16.95
C SER A 11 -9.43 -26.66 -15.66
N SER A 12 -8.13 -26.57 -15.43
CA SER A 12 -7.51 -25.58 -14.57
C SER A 12 -6.80 -24.56 -15.45
N THR A 13 -7.56 -23.92 -16.34
CA THR A 13 -7.20 -22.58 -16.81
C THR A 13 -7.17 -21.70 -15.58
N SER A 14 -5.97 -21.45 -15.06
CA SER A 14 -5.73 -20.35 -14.13
C SER A 14 -6.16 -19.08 -14.85
N ALA A 15 -7.39 -18.67 -14.62
CA ALA A 15 -7.94 -17.43 -15.12
C ALA A 15 -7.07 -16.32 -14.56
N THR A 16 -6.17 -15.77 -15.39
CA THR A 16 -5.68 -14.42 -15.21
C THR A 16 -6.89 -13.51 -15.43
N ARG A 17 -7.74 -13.39 -14.40
CA ARG A 17 -8.80 -12.37 -14.36
C ARG A 17 -8.11 -11.05 -14.62
N ASN A 18 -8.55 -10.35 -15.67
CA ASN A 18 -8.10 -8.99 -15.87
C ASN A 18 -8.59 -8.17 -14.68
N ASP A 19 -7.78 -7.22 -14.20
CA ASP A 19 -8.13 -6.37 -13.05
C ASP A 19 -9.44 -5.58 -13.28
N SER A 20 -9.87 -5.50 -14.54
CA SER A 20 -11.17 -4.98 -15.00
C SER A 20 -12.38 -5.80 -14.56
N ASP A 21 -12.21 -7.03 -14.07
CA ASP A 21 -13.32 -7.90 -13.65
C ASP A 21 -13.62 -7.76 -12.14
N ILE A 22 -12.84 -6.95 -11.41
CA ILE A 22 -13.03 -6.72 -9.98
C ILE A 22 -13.76 -5.39 -9.82
N ASP A 23 -15.08 -5.47 -9.67
CA ASP A 23 -15.93 -4.30 -9.39
C ASP A 23 -16.17 -4.18 -7.88
N ALA A 24 -15.77 -3.05 -7.32
CA ALA A 24 -16.04 -2.65 -5.95
C ALA A 24 -16.26 -1.14 -5.94
N LEU A 25 -17.30 -0.65 -5.26
CA LEU A 25 -17.72 0.75 -5.31
C LEU A 25 -17.56 1.44 -3.94
N PRO A 26 -16.34 1.77 -3.49
CA PRO A 26 -16.09 2.37 -2.16
C PRO A 26 -16.93 3.61 -1.81
N TYR A 27 -17.34 4.42 -2.79
CA TYR A 27 -18.16 5.61 -2.53
C TYR A 27 -19.67 5.29 -2.36
N VAL A 28 -20.10 4.08 -2.73
CA VAL A 28 -21.49 3.60 -2.63
C VAL A 28 -21.62 2.57 -1.50
N ASP A 29 -20.66 1.64 -1.41
CA ASP A 29 -20.63 0.51 -0.49
C ASP A 29 -20.18 0.94 0.92
N ARG A 30 -21.08 1.56 1.67
CA ARG A 30 -20.81 2.03 3.05
C ARG A 30 -20.59 0.91 4.06
N GLU A 31 -20.98 -0.31 3.74
CA GLU A 31 -20.85 -1.48 4.62
C GLU A 31 -19.38 -1.86 4.86
N ILE A 32 -18.47 -1.46 3.96
CA ILE A 32 -17.03 -1.69 4.09
C ILE A 32 -16.45 -0.91 5.29
N ASP A 33 -17.05 0.22 5.66
CA ASP A 33 -16.59 1.05 6.78
C ASP A 33 -17.02 0.48 8.15
N ASP A 34 -17.88 -0.54 8.19
CA ASP A 34 -18.32 -1.19 9.42
C ASP A 34 -17.18 -2.08 10.00
N PRO A 35 -16.70 -1.79 11.23
CA PRO A 35 -15.68 -2.60 11.88
C PRO A 35 -16.04 -4.08 12.05
N GLU A 36 -17.32 -4.39 12.27
CA GLU A 36 -17.76 -5.78 12.44
C GLU A 36 -17.66 -6.55 11.13
N MET A 37 -18.16 -5.96 10.03
CA MET A 37 -18.04 -6.55 8.69
C MET A 37 -16.57 -6.76 8.33
N LYS A 38 -15.72 -5.75 8.56
CA LYS A 38 -14.28 -5.85 8.30
C LYS A 38 -13.64 -7.02 9.06
N ALA A 39 -13.94 -7.18 10.34
CA ALA A 39 -13.41 -8.29 11.15
C ALA A 39 -13.89 -9.66 10.62
N THR A 40 -15.14 -9.76 10.16
CA THR A 40 -15.64 -11.00 9.56
C THR A 40 -14.93 -11.33 8.24
N VAL A 41 -14.70 -10.32 7.39
CA VAL A 41 -14.00 -10.46 6.11
C VAL A 41 -12.54 -10.84 6.34
N GLU A 42 -11.83 -10.16 7.26
CA GLU A 42 -10.46 -10.51 7.64
C GLU A 42 -10.35 -11.95 8.13
N ARG A 43 -11.31 -12.41 8.95
CA ARG A 43 -11.35 -13.80 9.42
C ARG A 43 -11.52 -14.78 8.25
N LEU A 44 -12.35 -14.46 7.26
CA LEU A 44 -12.54 -15.30 6.07
C LEU A 44 -11.29 -15.32 5.20
N ILE A 45 -10.63 -14.18 5.02
CA ILE A 45 -9.34 -14.06 4.34
C ILE A 45 -8.31 -14.95 5.04
N ASP A 46 -8.20 -14.89 6.37
CA ASP A 46 -7.28 -15.71 7.14
C ASP A 46 -7.54 -17.22 6.98
N GLN A 47 -8.81 -17.62 6.94
CA GLN A 47 -9.17 -19.02 6.70
C GLN A 47 -8.73 -19.48 5.30
N GLU A 48 -8.95 -18.66 4.28
CA GLU A 48 -8.50 -18.95 2.92
C GLU A 48 -6.98 -18.92 2.81
N LEU A 49 -6.30 -17.99 3.49
CA LEU A 49 -4.84 -17.96 3.56
C LEU A 49 -4.26 -19.19 4.24
N ARG A 50 -4.93 -19.77 5.24
CA ARG A 50 -4.53 -21.03 5.88
C ARG A 50 -4.72 -22.25 4.97
N ARG A 51 -5.76 -22.22 4.11
CA ARG A 51 -6.06 -23.28 3.14
C ARG A 51 -5.12 -23.20 1.93
N MET A 52 -4.80 -21.98 1.50
CA MET A 52 -3.85 -21.73 0.45
C MET A 52 -2.45 -22.08 0.93
N ARG A 53 -1.95 -23.22 0.46
CA ARG A 53 -0.53 -23.58 0.62
C ARG A 53 0.30 -22.66 -0.27
N ARG A 54 0.63 -21.46 0.23
CA ARG A 54 1.46 -20.50 -0.51
C ARG A 54 2.76 -21.20 -0.90
N LYS A 55 3.05 -21.24 -2.21
CA LYS A 55 4.37 -21.66 -2.69
C LYS A 55 5.35 -20.55 -2.30
N PRO A 56 6.46 -20.85 -1.60
CA PRO A 56 7.49 -19.86 -1.33
C PRO A 56 7.92 -19.23 -2.67
N GLY A 57 7.84 -17.90 -2.80
CA GLY A 57 8.13 -17.17 -4.05
C GLY A 57 6.93 -16.86 -4.96
N SER A 58 5.70 -17.21 -4.55
CA SER A 58 4.46 -16.79 -5.25
C SER A 58 3.88 -15.48 -4.74
N ASP A 59 4.61 -14.72 -3.93
CA ASP A 59 4.24 -13.33 -3.67
C ASP A 59 4.35 -12.59 -5.01
N ARG A 60 3.28 -11.90 -5.40
CA ARG A 60 3.20 -11.11 -6.64
C ARG A 60 4.21 -9.94 -6.65
N SER A 61 4.98 -9.79 -5.58
CA SER A 61 6.07 -8.84 -5.46
C SER A 61 7.29 -9.36 -6.24
N GLN A 62 7.52 -8.79 -7.42
CA GLN A 62 8.80 -8.93 -8.13
C GLN A 62 9.96 -8.20 -7.41
N LEU A 63 9.69 -7.59 -6.26
CA LEU A 63 10.71 -6.86 -5.50
C LEU A 63 11.60 -7.88 -4.76
N PRO A 64 12.94 -7.73 -4.88
CA PRO A 64 13.87 -8.48 -4.07
C PRO A 64 13.55 -8.31 -2.57
N MET A 65 13.47 -9.41 -1.84
CA MET A 65 13.21 -9.40 -0.40
C MET A 65 14.37 -8.78 0.39
N GLU A 66 15.57 -8.80 -0.19
CA GLU A 66 16.77 -8.13 0.32
C GLU A 66 17.35 -7.24 -0.79
N VAL A 67 17.45 -5.94 -0.52
CA VAL A 67 18.11 -4.98 -1.41
C VAL A 67 19.55 -4.82 -0.93
N GLU A 68 20.50 -5.24 -1.74
CA GLU A 68 21.91 -4.94 -1.50
C GLU A 68 22.17 -3.46 -1.81
N LEU A 69 22.28 -2.65 -0.75
CA LEU A 69 22.62 -1.24 -0.84
C LEU A 69 24.13 -1.05 -1.08
N PHE A 70 24.50 0.01 -1.80
CA PHE A 70 25.89 0.44 -2.01
C PHE A 70 26.81 -0.54 -2.75
N GLN A 71 26.27 -1.33 -3.70
CA GLN A 71 27.07 -2.28 -4.51
C GLN A 71 28.28 -1.64 -5.22
N ASN A 72 28.17 -0.35 -5.58
CA ASN A 72 29.21 0.38 -6.32
C ASN A 72 30.26 1.03 -5.41
N ASN A 73 30.10 0.97 -4.08
CA ASN A 73 31.02 1.63 -3.15
C ASN A 73 31.34 0.71 -1.97
N ASP A 74 32.49 0.08 -2.04
CA ASP A 74 32.98 -0.87 -1.03
C ASP A 74 33.09 -0.25 0.38
N MET A 75 33.45 1.03 0.48
CA MET A 75 33.54 1.73 1.77
C MET A 75 32.17 1.86 2.44
N LEU A 76 31.16 2.27 1.66
CA LEU A 76 29.79 2.40 2.16
C LEU A 76 29.18 1.03 2.48
N LYS A 77 29.53 0.00 1.71
CA LYS A 77 29.10 -1.38 1.99
C LYS A 77 29.67 -1.89 3.31
N GLN A 78 30.95 -1.67 3.58
CA GLN A 78 31.59 -2.04 4.85
C GLN A 78 30.97 -1.31 6.04
N GLU A 79 30.69 -0.01 5.90
CA GLU A 79 29.99 0.77 6.91
C GLU A 79 28.56 0.29 7.13
N TRP A 80 27.85 -0.08 6.06
CA TRP A 80 26.52 -0.67 6.14
C TRP A 80 26.53 -2.00 6.90
N ASP A 81 27.52 -2.86 6.64
CA ASP A 81 27.70 -4.13 7.35
C ASP A 81 28.05 -3.92 8.84
N ARG A 82 28.89 -2.93 9.15
CA ARG A 82 29.21 -2.52 10.53
C ARG A 82 27.97 -2.04 11.28
N VAL A 83 27.15 -1.18 10.65
CA VAL A 83 25.88 -0.70 11.20
C VAL A 83 24.89 -1.84 11.38
N LYS A 84 24.82 -2.78 10.42
CA LYS A 84 24.01 -4.00 10.52
C LYS A 84 24.41 -4.85 11.73
N LYS A 85 25.70 -4.88 12.08
CA LYS A 85 26.25 -5.51 13.28
C LYS A 85 26.09 -4.68 14.56
N LYS A 86 25.57 -3.45 14.47
CA LYS A 86 25.42 -2.48 15.58
C LYS A 86 26.75 -2.15 16.27
N GLU A 87 27.86 -2.22 15.53
CA GLU A 87 29.17 -1.84 16.06
C GLU A 87 29.28 -0.30 16.10
N PRO A 88 29.60 0.31 17.26
CA PRO A 88 29.74 1.75 17.37
C PRO A 88 30.93 2.27 16.54
N LEU A 89 30.80 3.47 15.98
CA LEU A 89 31.89 4.08 15.19
C LEU A 89 32.88 4.75 16.12
N ASN A 90 34.12 4.28 16.17
CA ASN A 90 35.23 5.06 16.74
C ASN A 90 35.72 6.04 15.68
N ALA A 91 34.92 7.09 15.46
CA ALA A 91 35.06 7.97 14.29
C ALA A 91 36.20 8.97 14.39
N LEU A 92 36.49 9.44 15.60
CA LEU A 92 37.28 10.65 15.79
C LEU A 92 38.19 10.51 17.01
N ASP A 93 39.49 10.61 16.76
CA ASP A 93 40.48 10.75 17.81
C ASP A 93 40.61 12.22 18.20
N TYR A 94 40.03 12.57 19.34
CA TYR A 94 40.10 13.92 19.90
C TYR A 94 41.44 14.20 20.58
N SER A 95 42.21 13.17 20.93
CA SER A 95 43.49 13.33 21.63
C SER A 95 44.54 14.05 20.78
N ARG A 96 44.43 13.95 19.45
CA ARG A 96 45.29 14.65 18.50
C ARG A 96 45.11 16.17 18.52
N TYR A 97 43.92 16.66 18.87
CA TYR A 97 43.60 18.10 18.89
C TYR A 97 43.85 18.75 20.25
N GLU A 98 44.20 17.96 21.26
CA GLU A 98 44.53 18.45 22.59
C GLU A 98 46.05 18.66 22.71
N ILE A 99 46.46 19.85 23.17
CA ILE A 99 47.86 20.12 23.52
C ILE A 99 48.05 19.67 24.97
N LYS A 100 48.26 18.37 25.18
CA LYS A 100 48.60 17.80 26.49
C LYS A 100 50.11 17.74 26.66
N ALA A 101 50.60 18.19 27.82
CA ALA A 101 51.98 17.96 28.21
C ALA A 101 52.17 16.46 28.60
N PRO A 102 53.33 15.85 28.31
CA PRO A 102 53.69 14.54 28.86
C PRO A 102 53.64 14.57 30.40
N GLU A 103 53.21 13.48 31.05
CA GLU A 103 53.16 13.40 32.52
C GLU A 103 54.59 13.37 33.11
N GLU A 104 54.82 14.14 34.18
CA GLU A 104 56.15 14.53 34.65
C GLU A 104 57.02 13.40 35.23
N ASP A 105 56.46 12.22 35.50
CA ASP A 105 57.15 11.21 36.31
C ASP A 105 57.93 10.14 35.48
N GLU A 106 57.66 9.92 34.19
CA GLU A 106 58.41 8.97 33.32
C GLU A 106 58.44 9.35 31.80
N ALA A 107 58.42 10.64 31.44
CA ALA A 107 58.36 11.03 30.03
C ALA A 107 59.72 10.90 29.29
N ASP A 108 59.75 10.04 28.27
CA ASP A 108 60.92 9.78 27.42
C ASP A 108 61.19 10.97 26.46
N GLU A 109 62.44 11.19 26.02
CA GLU A 109 62.81 12.29 25.09
C GLU A 109 61.97 12.26 23.79
N THR A 110 61.52 11.06 23.40
CA THR A 110 60.69 10.85 22.21
C THR A 110 59.25 11.34 22.38
N GLU A 111 58.71 11.32 23.60
CA GLU A 111 57.35 11.78 23.90
C GLU A 111 57.27 13.31 23.90
N TRP A 112 58.32 13.96 24.43
CA TRP A 112 58.47 15.41 24.32
C TRP A 112 58.60 15.88 22.87
N LYS A 113 59.35 15.15 22.03
CA LYS A 113 59.43 15.46 20.57
C LYS A 113 58.06 15.35 19.91
N LYS A 114 57.30 14.29 20.20
CA LYS A 114 55.92 14.13 19.68
C LYS A 114 54.99 15.24 20.14
N ALA A 115 55.07 15.66 21.40
CA ALA A 115 54.27 16.77 21.93
C ALA A 115 54.61 18.11 21.26
N VAL A 116 55.90 18.37 20.99
CA VAL A 116 56.36 19.55 20.25
C VAL A 116 55.92 19.53 18.79
N ASP A 117 56.00 18.37 18.13
CA ASP A 117 55.55 18.25 16.74
C ASP A 117 54.03 18.39 16.63
N ASN A 118 53.26 17.88 17.60
CA ASN A 118 51.82 18.11 17.68
C ASN A 118 51.49 19.60 17.90
N SER A 119 52.18 20.28 18.83
CA SER A 119 51.92 21.71 19.08
C SER A 119 52.24 22.59 17.87
N LYS A 120 53.31 22.28 17.12
CA LYS A 120 53.60 22.94 15.83
C LYS A 120 52.49 22.69 14.81
N ALA A 121 52.03 21.45 14.67
CA ALA A 121 50.95 21.12 13.75
C ALA A 121 49.65 21.86 14.13
N GLN A 122 49.35 22.00 15.42
CA GLN A 122 48.20 22.76 15.89
C GLN A 122 48.35 24.25 15.61
N LEU A 123 49.53 24.84 15.79
CA LEU A 123 49.77 26.25 15.47
C LEU A 123 49.49 26.57 14.00
N GLU A 124 49.98 25.73 13.09
CA GLU A 124 49.69 25.87 11.65
C GLU A 124 48.19 25.68 11.37
N SER A 125 47.57 24.66 11.96
CA SER A 125 46.12 24.43 11.81
C SER A 125 45.28 25.60 12.31
N GLN A 126 45.69 26.28 13.39
CA GLN A 126 45.01 27.48 13.88
C GLN A 126 45.21 28.67 12.94
N THR A 127 46.40 28.78 12.34
CA THR A 127 46.69 29.82 11.32
C THR A 127 45.80 29.63 10.09
N ASP A 128 45.68 28.41 9.59
CA ASP A 128 44.75 28.06 8.50
C ASP A 128 43.29 28.31 8.87
N SER A 129 42.91 27.95 10.11
CA SER A 129 41.56 28.19 10.62
C SER A 129 41.24 29.67 10.68
N MET A 130 42.21 30.50 11.07
CA MET A 130 42.07 31.95 11.12
C MET A 130 41.87 32.53 9.71
N PHE A 131 42.67 32.08 8.73
CA PHE A 131 42.49 32.46 7.33
C PHE A 131 41.11 32.03 6.77
N ASN A 132 40.67 30.81 7.09
CA ASN A 132 39.35 30.33 6.70
C ASN A 132 38.22 31.15 7.35
N LEU A 133 38.38 31.55 8.61
CA LEU A 133 37.42 32.42 9.30
C LEU A 133 37.38 33.83 8.71
N GLU A 134 38.52 34.38 8.30
CA GLU A 134 38.56 35.65 7.57
C GLU A 134 37.83 35.57 6.23
N LEU A 135 38.03 34.46 5.50
CA LEU A 135 37.32 34.21 4.25
C LEU A 135 35.81 34.07 4.48
N LEU A 136 35.42 33.32 5.51
CA LEU A 136 34.02 33.14 5.89
C LEU A 136 33.39 34.46 6.35
N ALA A 137 34.09 35.29 7.12
CA ALA A 137 33.61 36.60 7.54
C ALA A 137 33.36 37.52 6.33
N LYS A 138 34.24 37.45 5.32
CA LYS A 138 34.16 38.28 4.12
C LYS A 138 33.07 37.82 3.13
N PHE A 139 32.97 36.52 2.87
CA PHE A 139 32.10 35.98 1.81
C PHE A 139 30.90 35.18 2.32
N GLY A 140 30.96 34.67 3.55
CA GLY A 140 29.93 33.85 4.17
C GLY A 140 28.54 34.49 4.15
N PRO A 141 28.35 35.74 4.61
CA PRO A 141 27.04 36.37 4.60
C PRO A 141 26.40 36.43 3.21
N ASN A 142 27.19 36.70 2.17
CA ASN A 142 26.69 36.76 0.79
C ASN A 142 26.41 35.36 0.24
N ALA A 143 27.30 34.39 0.48
CA ALA A 143 27.09 33.00 0.08
C ALA A 143 25.83 32.39 0.71
N TRP A 144 25.61 32.64 2.00
CA TRP A 144 24.41 32.19 2.72
C TRP A 144 23.13 32.82 2.17
N ARG A 145 23.16 34.09 1.75
CA ARG A 145 21.99 34.74 1.13
C ARG A 145 21.66 34.13 -0.23
N VAL A 146 22.67 33.83 -1.05
CA VAL A 146 22.48 33.14 -2.33
C VAL A 146 21.93 31.72 -2.11
N HIS A 147 22.49 30.99 -1.15
CA HIS A 147 22.02 29.66 -0.80
C HIS A 147 20.56 29.68 -0.32
N ASN A 148 20.19 30.63 0.56
CA ASN A 148 18.81 30.80 0.99
C ASN A 148 17.87 31.11 -0.19
N TYR A 149 18.29 31.96 -1.13
CA TYR A 149 17.50 32.23 -2.33
C TYR A 149 17.30 30.98 -3.20
N GLN A 150 18.33 30.15 -3.35
CA GLN A 150 18.24 28.87 -4.07
C GLN A 150 17.27 27.91 -3.36
N LEU A 151 17.39 27.76 -2.04
CA LEU A 151 16.49 26.94 -1.22
C LEU A 151 15.04 27.42 -1.30
N GLU A 152 14.79 28.72 -1.29
CA GLU A 152 13.45 29.27 -1.48
C GLU A 152 12.89 28.94 -2.87
N GLY A 153 13.74 28.93 -3.90
CA GLY A 153 13.39 28.50 -5.25
C GLY A 153 13.00 27.03 -5.32
N GLU A 154 13.83 26.15 -4.76
CA GLU A 154 13.56 24.71 -4.67
C GLU A 154 12.29 24.42 -3.88
N LEU A 155 12.11 25.07 -2.73
CA LEU A 155 10.92 24.93 -1.90
C LEU A 155 9.64 25.30 -2.66
N LYS A 156 9.66 26.40 -3.45
CA LYS A 156 8.53 26.79 -4.29
C LYS A 156 8.23 25.73 -5.36
N GLN A 157 9.24 25.17 -6.00
CA GLN A 157 9.06 24.09 -6.98
C GLN A 157 8.47 22.83 -6.34
N LEU A 158 8.96 22.42 -5.17
CA LEU A 158 8.42 21.27 -4.43
C LEU A 158 6.97 21.51 -4.00
N GLN A 159 6.65 22.73 -3.54
CA GLN A 159 5.28 23.08 -3.18
C GLN A 159 4.34 23.05 -4.38
N GLN A 160 4.79 23.58 -5.52
CA GLN A 160 4.02 23.57 -6.76
C GLN A 160 3.75 22.14 -7.23
N THR A 161 4.78 21.30 -7.33
CA THR A 161 4.61 19.89 -7.75
C THR A 161 3.71 19.13 -6.78
N THR A 162 3.84 19.35 -5.47
CA THR A 162 2.94 18.76 -4.46
C THR A 162 1.49 19.21 -4.67
N SER A 163 1.25 20.48 -4.99
CA SER A 163 -0.09 20.98 -5.29
C SER A 163 -0.66 20.33 -6.55
N GLU A 164 0.13 20.25 -7.61
CA GLU A 164 -0.27 19.62 -8.88
C GLU A 164 -0.65 18.15 -8.69
N TYR A 165 0.13 17.39 -7.90
CA TYR A 165 -0.21 16.01 -7.55
C TYR A 165 -1.49 15.92 -6.72
N ARG A 166 -1.68 16.81 -5.75
CA ARG A 166 -2.93 16.85 -4.97
C ARG A 166 -4.14 17.12 -5.86
N ASP A 167 -4.03 18.08 -6.78
CA ASP A 167 -5.11 18.41 -7.71
C ASP A 167 -5.39 17.26 -8.68
N ALA A 168 -4.36 16.57 -9.15
CA ALA A 168 -4.51 15.37 -9.97
C ALA A 168 -5.23 14.24 -9.22
N VAL A 169 -4.85 13.98 -7.96
CA VAL A 169 -5.53 13.00 -7.09
C VAL A 169 -6.98 13.41 -6.85
N LEU A 170 -7.24 14.68 -6.55
CA LEU A 170 -8.60 15.18 -6.34
C LEU A 170 -9.45 15.06 -7.60
N ARG A 171 -8.89 15.34 -8.78
CA ARG A 171 -9.58 15.16 -10.06
C ARG A 171 -9.98 13.71 -10.27
N ILE A 172 -9.05 12.77 -10.10
CA ILE A 172 -9.31 11.33 -10.22
C ILE A 172 -10.37 10.88 -9.21
N ASN A 173 -10.28 11.34 -7.95
CA ASN A 173 -11.28 10.98 -6.94
C ASN A 173 -12.67 11.56 -7.24
N ARG A 174 -12.74 12.77 -7.82
CA ARG A 174 -14.02 13.36 -8.26
C ARG A 174 -14.64 12.57 -9.40
N GLU A 175 -13.83 12.20 -10.40
CA GLU A 175 -14.26 11.37 -11.53
C GLU A 175 -14.76 10.01 -11.05
N ARG A 176 -13.96 9.29 -10.27
CA ARG A 176 -14.36 8.01 -9.64
C ARG A 176 -15.66 8.14 -8.85
N LYS A 177 -15.81 9.20 -8.06
CA LYS A 177 -17.04 9.41 -7.28
C LYS A 177 -18.24 9.60 -8.19
N ALA A 178 -18.11 10.40 -9.26
CA ALA A 178 -19.19 10.61 -10.22
C ALA A 178 -19.61 9.28 -10.88
N ASP A 179 -18.65 8.53 -11.41
CA ASP A 179 -18.89 7.24 -12.07
C ASP A 179 -19.55 6.23 -11.12
N GLN A 180 -19.02 6.09 -9.90
CA GLN A 180 -19.58 5.18 -8.90
C GLN A 180 -20.99 5.60 -8.47
N THR A 181 -21.26 6.89 -8.29
CA THR A 181 -22.63 7.35 -7.94
C THR A 181 -23.63 7.12 -9.07
N GLN A 182 -23.21 7.26 -10.33
CA GLN A 182 -24.05 6.94 -11.49
C GLN A 182 -24.33 5.43 -11.60
N ALA A 183 -23.29 4.60 -11.42
CA ALA A 183 -23.43 3.15 -11.39
C ALA A 183 -24.33 2.70 -10.23
N GLY A 184 -24.12 3.23 -9.02
CA GLY A 184 -24.94 2.95 -7.84
C GLY A 184 -26.41 3.33 -8.03
N GLY A 185 -26.71 4.45 -8.68
CA GLY A 185 -28.08 4.83 -9.05
C GLY A 185 -28.73 3.85 -10.04
N SER A 186 -27.96 3.36 -11.01
CA SER A 186 -28.40 2.35 -11.97
C SER A 186 -28.67 1.01 -11.29
N LEU A 187 -27.75 0.57 -10.41
CA LEU A 187 -27.88 -0.66 -9.60
C LEU A 187 -29.14 -0.61 -8.74
N ARG A 188 -29.39 0.49 -8.03
CA ARG A 188 -30.60 0.67 -7.21
C ARG A 188 -31.87 0.60 -8.05
N THR A 189 -31.84 1.15 -9.27
CA THR A 189 -32.99 1.08 -10.19
C THR A 189 -33.23 -0.35 -10.66
N LEU A 190 -32.17 -1.10 -10.97
CA LEU A 190 -32.24 -2.51 -11.35
C LEU A 190 -32.73 -3.38 -10.19
N GLU A 191 -32.25 -3.13 -8.98
CA GLU A 191 -32.66 -3.83 -7.76
C GLU A 191 -34.15 -3.62 -7.47
N ASN A 192 -34.63 -2.37 -7.57
CA ASN A 192 -36.05 -2.07 -7.40
C ASN A 192 -36.90 -2.81 -8.46
N LYS A 193 -36.50 -2.76 -9.74
CA LYS A 193 -37.20 -3.48 -10.82
C LYS A 193 -37.20 -4.99 -10.57
N TRP A 194 -36.10 -5.54 -10.10
CA TRP A 194 -35.99 -6.95 -9.76
C TRP A 194 -36.92 -7.34 -8.62
N SER A 195 -36.95 -6.55 -7.53
CA SER A 195 -37.87 -6.74 -6.40
C SER A 195 -39.34 -6.63 -6.83
N ASP A 196 -39.67 -5.62 -7.65
CA ASP A 196 -41.00 -5.43 -8.21
C ASP A 196 -41.43 -6.62 -9.08
N LEU A 197 -40.54 -7.10 -9.96
CA LEU A 197 -40.80 -8.27 -10.81
C LEU A 197 -41.02 -9.54 -9.97
N ILE A 198 -40.23 -9.76 -8.92
CA ILE A 198 -40.44 -10.89 -8.00
C ILE A 198 -41.79 -10.78 -7.31
N SER A 199 -42.13 -9.59 -6.80
CA SER A 199 -43.42 -9.36 -6.14
C SER A 199 -44.59 -9.58 -7.10
N GLN A 200 -44.49 -9.09 -8.33
CA GLN A 200 -45.49 -9.30 -9.38
C GLN A 200 -45.62 -10.78 -9.75
N ASN A 201 -44.50 -11.51 -9.90
CA ASN A 201 -44.52 -12.93 -10.20
C ASN A 201 -45.23 -13.71 -9.08
N LEU A 202 -44.88 -13.41 -7.82
CA LEU A 202 -45.52 -14.00 -6.65
C LEU A 202 -47.03 -13.68 -6.59
N GLN A 203 -47.43 -12.45 -6.90
CA GLN A 203 -48.86 -12.08 -6.96
C GLN A 203 -49.61 -12.85 -8.05
N VAL A 204 -48.99 -13.04 -9.22
CA VAL A 204 -49.57 -13.84 -10.32
C VAL A 204 -49.70 -15.30 -9.92
N ASP A 205 -48.70 -15.87 -9.25
CA ASP A 205 -48.74 -17.26 -8.77
C ASP A 205 -49.86 -17.47 -7.74
N ILE A 206 -50.03 -16.52 -6.80
CA ILE A 206 -51.11 -16.55 -5.81
C ILE A 206 -52.48 -16.43 -6.49
N ALA A 207 -52.64 -15.49 -7.42
CA ALA A 207 -53.90 -15.31 -8.16
C ALA A 207 -54.25 -16.52 -9.03
N SER A 208 -53.24 -17.12 -9.68
CA SER A 208 -53.43 -18.33 -10.49
C SER A 208 -53.85 -19.51 -9.63
N SER A 209 -53.21 -19.71 -8.47
CA SER A 209 -53.58 -20.75 -7.50
C SER A 209 -55.02 -20.57 -6.97
N ALA A 210 -55.42 -19.32 -6.67
CA ALA A 210 -56.79 -19.03 -6.24
C ALA A 210 -57.83 -19.29 -7.34
N LEU A 211 -57.56 -18.89 -8.59
CA LEU A 211 -58.42 -19.17 -9.74
C LEU A 211 -58.51 -20.67 -10.05
N GLU A 212 -57.40 -21.40 -9.92
CA GLU A 212 -57.38 -22.86 -10.07
C GLU A 212 -58.27 -23.54 -9.02
N GLN A 213 -58.26 -23.06 -7.77
CA GLN A 213 -59.16 -23.54 -6.72
C GLN A 213 -60.63 -23.26 -7.06
N GLU A 214 -60.97 -22.03 -7.49
CA GLU A 214 -62.34 -21.68 -7.88
C GLU A 214 -62.84 -22.51 -9.08
N VAL A 215 -62.00 -22.71 -10.09
CA VAL A 215 -62.33 -23.55 -11.25
C VAL A 215 -62.56 -25.00 -10.83
N GLU A 216 -61.75 -25.53 -9.92
CA GLU A 216 -61.91 -26.88 -9.38
C GLU A 216 -63.23 -27.03 -8.58
N GLU A 217 -63.59 -26.03 -7.77
CA GLU A 217 -64.88 -25.98 -7.07
C GLU A 217 -66.07 -25.95 -8.03
N LEU A 218 -66.00 -25.11 -9.07
CA LEU A 218 -67.04 -25.04 -10.11
C LEU A 218 -67.16 -26.34 -10.91
N ARG A 219 -66.04 -27.00 -11.22
CA ARG A 219 -66.04 -28.33 -11.87
C ARG A 219 -66.72 -29.38 -11.00
N ARG A 220 -66.43 -29.40 -9.69
CA ARG A 220 -67.10 -30.29 -8.73
C ARG A 220 -68.60 -30.00 -8.66
N TYR A 221 -68.99 -28.73 -8.61
CA TYR A 221 -70.39 -28.33 -8.59
C TYR A 221 -71.14 -28.77 -9.86
N HIS A 222 -70.57 -28.51 -11.05
CA HIS A 222 -71.14 -28.93 -12.33
C HIS A 222 -71.27 -30.46 -12.42
N ALA A 223 -70.25 -31.21 -11.98
CA ALA A 223 -70.33 -32.67 -11.92
C ALA A 223 -71.47 -33.15 -11.02
N SER A 224 -71.68 -32.50 -9.86
CA SER A 224 -72.78 -32.83 -8.95
C SER A 224 -74.16 -32.55 -9.54
N LEU A 225 -74.31 -31.47 -10.32
CA LEU A 225 -75.55 -31.14 -11.01
C LEU A 225 -75.85 -32.14 -12.13
N LYS A 226 -74.82 -32.52 -12.91
CA LYS A 226 -74.96 -33.52 -13.96
C LYS A 226 -75.38 -34.88 -13.40
N ALA A 227 -74.76 -35.31 -12.29
CA ALA A 227 -75.15 -36.53 -11.59
C ALA A 227 -76.60 -36.48 -11.07
N LYS A 228 -77.08 -35.32 -10.60
CA LYS A 228 -78.49 -35.14 -10.20
C LYS A 228 -79.45 -35.16 -11.39
N ALA A 229 -79.05 -34.61 -12.54
CA ALA A 229 -79.86 -34.62 -13.76
C ALA A 229 -79.98 -36.04 -14.37
N GLU A 230 -78.97 -36.89 -14.19
CA GLU A 230 -78.99 -38.30 -14.62
C GLU A 230 -79.78 -39.22 -13.66
N GLN A 231 -80.17 -38.73 -12.47
CA GLN A 231 -80.96 -39.48 -11.47
C GLN A 231 -82.47 -39.21 -11.53
N ASN A 232 -82.93 -38.21 -12.30
CA ASN A 232 -84.35 -37.92 -12.56
C ASN A 232 -84.74 -38.39 -13.97
#